data_AF-A0A3C1XYU3-F1
#
_entry.id   AF-A0A3C1XYU3-F1
#
_cell.length_a   1.000
_cell.length_b   1.000
_cell.length_c   1.000
_cell.angle_alpha   90.00
_cell.angle_beta   90.00
_cell.angle_gamma   90.00
#
_symmetry.space_group_name_H-M   'P 1'
#
loop_
_entity.id
_entity.type
_entity.pdbx_description
1 polymer ?
#
loop_
_entity_poly.entity_id
_entity_poly.type
_entity_poly.pdbx_seq_one_letter_code
_entity_poly.pdbx_strand_id
1 'polypeptide(L)'
;MTVSTYRFAARTLMALAALVLLGAAVLAATGLMTGARNADVAVVLGNKVEPDGQPSPRLAARLDTAYDCYAASRCRILFVSGGVDPAGTDEAAAMRDYL
;
A
#
# COMPACT_ATOMS: atom_id res chain seq x y z
N MET A 1 4.72 22.19 -43.55
CA MET A 1 5.17 20.92 -42.92
C MET A 1 5.03 20.90 -41.39
N THR A 2 5.05 22.03 -40.68
CA THR A 2 5.06 22.12 -39.20
C THR A 2 3.79 21.62 -38.50
N VAL A 3 2.60 21.88 -39.06
CA VAL A 3 1.30 21.48 -38.46
C VAL A 3 1.11 19.95 -38.42
N SER A 4 1.63 19.24 -39.43
CA SER A 4 1.54 17.77 -39.50
C SER A 4 2.41 17.12 -38.42
N THR A 5 3.63 17.61 -38.22
CA THR A 5 4.56 17.15 -37.19
C THR A 5 4.01 17.38 -35.78
N TYR A 6 3.39 18.54 -35.52
CA TYR A 6 2.78 18.85 -34.22
C TYR A 6 1.62 17.91 -33.88
N ARG A 7 0.78 17.58 -34.87
CA ARG A 7 -0.32 16.61 -34.71
C ARG A 7 0.18 15.18 -34.51
N PHE A 8 1.33 14.82 -35.08
CA PHE A 8 1.97 13.53 -34.85
C PHE A 8 2.56 13.44 -33.44
N ALA A 9 3.31 14.45 -33.02
CA ALA A 9 3.88 14.53 -31.66
C ALA A 9 2.81 14.55 -30.56
N ALA A 10 1.70 15.25 -30.78
CA ALA A 10 0.57 15.23 -29.84
C ALA A 10 -0.05 13.83 -29.72
N ARG A 11 -0.20 13.10 -30.83
CA ARG A 11 -0.75 11.73 -30.82
C ARG A 11 0.18 10.74 -30.13
N THR A 12 1.49 10.83 -30.36
CA THR A 12 2.45 9.98 -29.66
C THR A 12 2.46 10.27 -28.16
N LEU A 13 2.41 11.54 -27.76
CA LEU A 13 2.32 11.92 -26.34
C LEU A 13 1.01 11.42 -25.71
N MET A 14 -0.13 11.55 -26.39
CA MET A 14 -1.41 11.00 -25.92
C MET A 14 -1.37 9.48 -25.79
N ALA A 15 -0.76 8.78 -26.75
CA ALA A 15 -0.62 7.32 -26.69
C ALA A 15 0.27 6.88 -25.51
N LEU A 16 1.38 7.60 -25.26
CA LEU A 16 2.25 7.35 -24.11
C LEU A 16 1.52 7.63 -22.80
N ALA A 17 0.78 8.74 -22.70
CA ALA A 17 -0.03 9.04 -21.53
C ALA A 17 -1.10 7.98 -21.29
N ALA A 18 -1.79 7.54 -22.33
CA ALA A 18 -2.78 6.46 -22.25
C ALA A 18 -2.14 5.14 -21.80
N LEU A 19 -0.93 4.80 -22.28
CA LEU A 19 -0.20 3.61 -21.86
C LEU A 19 0.20 3.67 -20.37
N VAL A 20 0.68 4.83 -19.91
CA VAL A 20 1.01 5.05 -18.48
C VAL A 20 -0.23 4.93 -17.60
N LEU A 21 -1.34 5.56 -18.01
CA LEU A 21 -2.61 5.48 -17.28
C LEU A 21 -3.16 4.07 -17.25
N LEU A 22 -3.09 3.34 -18.37
CA LEU A 22 -3.48 1.93 -18.44
C LEU A 22 -2.62 1.08 -17.50
N GLY A 23 -1.30 1.26 -17.50
CA GLY A 23 -0.39 0.55 -16.60
C GLY A 23 -0.67 0.84 -15.13
N ALA A 24 -0.91 2.11 -14.77
CA ALA A 24 -1.29 2.49 -13.41
C ALA A 24 -2.64 1.89 -12.99
N ALA A 25 -3.62 1.88 -13.89
CA ALA A 25 -4.93 1.27 -13.64
C ALA A 25 -4.83 -0.24 -13.43
N VAL A 26 -4.02 -0.94 -14.24
CA VAL A 26 -3.76 -2.37 -14.07
C VAL A 26 -3.07 -2.64 -12.73
N LEU A 27 -2.03 -1.87 -12.36
CA LEU A 27 -1.35 -2.04 -11.07
C LEU A 27 -2.30 -1.82 -9.89
N ALA A 28 -3.11 -0.75 -9.92
CA ALA A 28 -4.10 -0.50 -8.88
C ALA A 28 -5.15 -1.62 -8.79
N ALA A 29 -5.70 -2.06 -9.92
CA ALA A 29 -6.67 -3.14 -9.97
C ALA A 29 -6.08 -4.47 -9.43
N THR A 30 -4.87 -4.82 -9.85
CA THR A 30 -4.20 -6.03 -9.34
C THR A 30 -3.97 -5.95 -7.83
N GLY A 31 -3.53 -4.81 -7.30
CA GLY A 31 -3.38 -4.60 -5.86
C GLY A 31 -4.69 -4.76 -5.08
N LEU A 32 -5.79 -4.18 -5.58
CA LEU A 32 -7.11 -4.24 -4.95
C LEU A 32 -7.75 -5.64 -5.00
N MET A 33 -7.46 -6.41 -6.05
CA MET A 33 -8.03 -7.75 -6.24
C MET A 33 -7.18 -8.86 -5.58
N THR A 34 -5.97 -8.55 -5.14
CA THR A 34 -5.08 -9.55 -4.52
C THR A 34 -5.45 -9.76 -3.06
N GLY A 35 -6.00 -10.92 -2.75
CA GLY A 35 -6.23 -11.35 -1.36
C GLY A 35 -5.00 -12.00 -0.71
N ALA A 36 -5.06 -12.18 0.60
CA ALA A 36 -4.02 -12.87 1.36
C ALA A 36 -3.85 -14.33 0.90
N ARG A 37 -2.60 -14.72 0.63
CA ARG A 37 -2.18 -16.10 0.32
C ARG A 37 -1.73 -16.80 1.59
N ASN A 38 -1.67 -18.14 1.56
CA ASN A 38 -1.09 -18.90 2.65
C ASN A 38 0.38 -18.55 2.81
N ALA A 39 0.78 -18.20 4.03
CA ALA A 39 2.13 -17.84 4.43
C ALA A 39 2.37 -18.23 5.89
N ASP A 40 3.63 -18.39 6.27
CA ASP A 40 3.96 -18.65 7.68
C ASP A 40 3.87 -17.37 8.51
N VAL A 41 4.23 -16.23 7.90
CA VAL A 41 4.32 -14.93 8.57
C VAL A 41 3.73 -13.85 7.66
N ALA A 42 2.85 -13.01 8.22
CA ALA A 42 2.46 -11.74 7.62
C ALA A 42 3.37 -10.63 8.17
N VAL A 43 4.06 -9.92 7.30
CA VAL A 43 4.91 -8.78 7.67
C VAL A 43 4.15 -7.48 7.41
N VAL A 44 3.92 -6.69 8.45
CA VAL A 44 3.30 -5.37 8.35
C VAL A 44 4.37 -4.31 8.56
N LEU A 45 4.63 -3.55 7.50
CA LEU A 45 5.56 -2.42 7.55
C LEU A 45 4.81 -1.18 8.04
N GLY A 46 5.44 -0.48 8.99
CA GLY A 46 5.01 0.79 9.53
C GLY A 46 4.76 1.85 8.46
N ASN A 47 4.04 2.87 8.87
CA ASN A 47 3.77 4.06 8.10
C ASN A 47 3.72 5.29 9.02
N LYS A 48 2.58 5.47 9.69
CA LYS A 48 2.36 6.61 10.56
C LYS A 48 1.34 6.25 11.64
N VAL A 49 1.73 6.57 12.87
CA VAL A 49 0.86 6.67 14.04
C VAL A 49 0.56 8.15 14.27
N GLU A 50 -0.69 8.45 14.54
CA GLU A 50 -1.15 9.80 14.83
C GLU A 50 -0.77 10.21 16.27
N PRO A 51 -0.77 11.51 16.59
CA PRO A 51 -0.35 11.99 17.91
C PRO A 51 -1.16 11.45 19.10
N ASP A 52 -2.36 10.91 18.84
CA ASP A 52 -3.21 10.25 19.85
C ASP A 52 -2.85 8.77 20.08
N GLY A 53 -1.82 8.27 19.39
CA GLY A 53 -1.36 6.89 19.48
C GLY A 53 -2.06 5.94 18.53
N GLN A 54 -3.05 6.39 17.75
CA GLN A 54 -3.76 5.52 16.82
C GLN A 54 -3.02 5.38 15.48
N PRO A 55 -3.07 4.20 14.85
CA PRO A 55 -2.61 4.06 13.47
C PRO A 55 -3.36 5.02 12.54
N SER A 56 -2.63 5.69 11.64
CA SER A 56 -3.25 6.43 10.53
C SER A 56 -4.18 5.51 9.72
N PRO A 57 -5.21 6.02 9.00
CA PRO A 57 -6.15 5.17 8.27
C PRO A 57 -5.48 4.19 7.29
N ARG A 58 -4.35 4.58 6.70
CA ARG A 58 -3.55 3.69 5.84
C ARG A 58 -2.84 2.59 6.64
N LEU A 59 -2.34 2.89 7.83
CA LEU A 59 -1.70 1.89 8.68
C LEU A 59 -2.74 0.93 9.26
N ALA A 60 -3.88 1.44 9.72
CA ALA A 60 -5.03 0.64 10.17
C ALA A 60 -5.46 -0.37 9.08
N ALA A 61 -5.69 0.08 7.84
CA ALA A 61 -6.08 -0.82 6.75
C ALA A 61 -5.05 -1.94 6.46
N ARG A 62 -3.75 -1.69 6.68
CA ARG A 62 -2.70 -2.72 6.57
C ARG A 62 -2.77 -3.72 7.72
N LEU A 63 -2.97 -3.24 8.93
CA LEU A 63 -3.12 -4.07 10.13
C LEU A 63 -4.37 -4.94 10.03
N ASP A 64 -5.50 -4.38 9.59
CA ASP A 64 -6.76 -5.11 9.36
C ASP A 64 -6.56 -6.23 8.33
N THR A 65 -5.88 -5.95 7.21
CA THR A 65 -5.58 -6.96 6.18
C THR A 65 -4.70 -8.09 6.74
N ALA A 66 -3.75 -7.75 7.62
CA ALA A 66 -2.90 -8.75 8.28
C ALA A 66 -3.70 -9.59 9.27
N TYR A 67 -4.56 -8.95 10.07
CA TYR A 67 -5.50 -9.61 10.97
C TYR A 67 -6.41 -10.58 10.22
N ASP A 68 -6.97 -10.18 9.08
CA ASP A 68 -7.80 -11.05 8.23
C ASP A 68 -7.03 -12.30 7.78
N CYS A 69 -5.74 -12.16 7.44
CA CYS A 69 -4.90 -13.32 7.11
C CYS A 69 -4.75 -14.28 8.29
N TYR A 70 -4.53 -13.75 9.49
CA TYR A 70 -4.38 -14.52 10.72
C TYR A 70 -5.71 -15.19 11.12
N ALA A 71 -6.80 -14.43 11.15
CA ALA A 71 -8.14 -14.90 11.47
C ALA A 71 -8.62 -16.01 10.51
N ALA A 72 -8.27 -15.89 9.22
CA ALA A 72 -8.54 -16.93 8.22
C ALA A 72 -7.58 -18.13 8.28
N SER A 73 -6.67 -18.19 9.27
CA SER A 73 -5.63 -19.23 9.40
C SER A 73 -4.71 -19.36 8.18
N ARG A 74 -4.61 -18.32 7.36
CA ARG A 74 -3.72 -18.28 6.19
C ARG A 74 -2.32 -17.80 6.56
N CYS A 75 -2.19 -17.05 7.65
CA CYS A 75 -0.94 -16.62 8.25
C CYS A 75 -0.88 -17.11 9.70
N ARG A 76 0.29 -17.61 10.16
CA ARG A 76 0.44 -18.11 11.53
C ARG A 76 0.98 -17.06 12.49
N ILE A 77 1.80 -16.15 12.00
CA ILE A 77 2.49 -15.12 12.78
C ILE A 77 2.25 -13.76 12.14
N LEU A 78 1.91 -12.76 12.95
CA LEU A 78 1.92 -11.35 12.56
C LEU A 78 3.22 -10.72 13.05
N PHE A 79 4.01 -10.17 12.14
CA PHE A 79 5.24 -9.44 12.45
C PHE A 79 5.07 -7.98 12.05
N VAL A 80 5.03 -7.09 13.04
CA VAL A 80 4.94 -5.64 12.83
C VAL A 80 6.34 -5.03 12.92
N SER A 81 6.67 -4.12 11.99
CA SER A 81 7.93 -3.40 11.97
C SER A 81 7.66 -1.90 11.94
N GLY A 82 7.88 -1.23 13.06
CA GLY A 82 7.72 0.20 13.23
C GLY A 82 8.96 0.82 13.89
N GLY A 83 9.20 2.10 13.63
CA GLY A 83 10.31 2.84 14.25
C GLY A 83 9.91 3.51 15.57
N VAL A 84 10.87 4.19 16.19
CA VAL A 84 10.59 5.19 17.23
C VAL A 84 10.78 6.56 16.60
N ASP A 85 9.76 7.42 16.65
CA ASP A 85 9.84 8.76 16.08
C ASP A 85 10.57 9.76 17.04
N PRO A 86 10.94 10.96 16.58
CA PRO A 86 11.60 11.96 17.44
C PRO A 86 10.73 12.45 18.62
N ALA A 87 9.41 12.27 18.58
CA ALA A 87 8.52 12.58 19.68
C ALA A 87 8.46 11.45 20.73
N GLY A 88 9.09 10.30 20.46
CA GLY A 88 9.16 9.14 21.33
C GLY A 88 8.07 8.10 21.10
N THR A 89 7.28 8.25 20.02
CA THR A 89 6.24 7.28 19.68
C THR A 89 6.87 5.99 19.20
N ASP A 90 6.67 4.88 19.92
CA ASP A 90 7.01 3.53 19.46
C ASP A 90 5.88 3.02 18.54
N GLU A 91 6.13 3.12 17.24
CA GLU A 91 5.16 2.74 16.21
C GLU A 91 4.84 1.24 16.27
N ALA A 92 5.83 0.39 16.53
CA ALA A 92 5.62 -1.05 16.59
C ALA A 92 4.77 -1.42 17.82
N ALA A 93 4.95 -0.73 18.94
CA ALA A 93 4.09 -0.89 20.11
C ALA A 93 2.64 -0.46 19.81
N ALA A 94 2.43 0.70 19.18
CA ALA A 94 1.08 1.14 18.79
C ALA A 94 0.41 0.19 17.79
N MET A 95 1.17 -0.32 16.81
CA MET A 95 0.69 -1.34 15.88
C MET A 95 0.29 -2.65 16.57
N ARG A 96 1.06 -3.07 17.59
CA ARG A 96 0.74 -4.25 18.39
C ARG A 96 -0.51 -4.03 19.24
N ASP A 97 -0.65 -2.85 19.85
CA ASP A 97 -1.78 -2.54 20.72
C ASP A 97 -3.10 -2.38 19.93
N TYR A 98 -3.03 -2.11 18.62
CA TYR A 98 -4.17 -2.12 17.70
C TYR A 98 -4.66 -3.53 17.32
N LEU A 99 -3.76 -4.51 17.24
CA LEU A 99 -4.05 -5.90 16.82
C LEU A 99 -4.56 -6.77 17.97
#